data_AF-A0A0H4CE59-F1
#
_entry.id   AF-A0A0H4CE59-F1
#
_cell.length_a   1.000
_cell.length_b   1.000
_cell.length_c   1.000
_cell.angle_alpha   90.00
_cell.angle_beta   90.00
_cell.angle_gamma   90.00
#
_symmetry.space_group_name_H-M   'P 1'
#
loop_
_entity.id
_entity.type
_entity.pdbx_description
1 polymer ?
#
loop_
_entity_poly.entity_id
_entity_poly.type
_entity_poly.pdbx_seq_one_letter_code
_entity_poly.pdbx_strand_id
1 'polypeptide(L)' 'MLLGPPPRPDGGSRPERGRFALSGRIDPGKVFDLTLPLEQVAEGYRAMDERRAIKTLLKP' A
#
# COMPACT_ATOMS: atom_id res chain seq x y z
N MET A 1 -19.62 -12.69 14.90
CA MET A 1 -19.54 -11.55 13.94
C MET A 1 -18.91 -10.37 14.68
N LEU A 2 -17.63 -10.08 14.43
CA LEU A 2 -16.90 -9.01 15.10
C LEU A 2 -17.11 -7.72 14.30
N LEU A 3 -17.87 -6.77 14.85
CA LEU A 3 -18.00 -5.43 14.29
C LEU A 3 -16.62 -4.77 14.34
N GLY A 4 -16.03 -4.49 13.18
CA GLY A 4 -14.76 -3.77 13.08
C GLY A 4 -14.83 -2.39 13.71
N PRO A 5 -13.69 -1.76 14.04
CA PRO A 5 -13.67 -0.43 14.63
C PRO A 5 -14.42 0.57 13.74
N PRO A 6 -15.13 1.56 14.33
CA PRO A 6 -15.90 2.53 13.57
C PRO A 6 -15.00 3.26 12.56
N PRO A 7 -15.53 3.65 11.38
CA PRO A 7 -14.78 4.43 10.41
C PRO A 7 -14.26 5.69 11.09
N ARG A 8 -12.96 5.96 10.93
CA ARG A 8 -12.39 7.19 11.49
C ARG A 8 -13.05 8.39 10.80
N PRO A 9 -13.39 9.46 11.54
CA PRO A 9 -13.85 10.69 10.94
C PRO A 9 -12.77 11.19 9.99
N ASP A 10 -13.19 11.42 8.75
CA ASP A 10 -12.44 11.96 7.66
C ASP A 10 -11.94 13.39 7.97
N GLY A 11 -10.81 13.76 7.36
CA GLY A 11 -10.54 15.19 7.10
C GLY A 11 -9.27 15.80 7.66
N GLY A 12 -8.45 15.07 8.42
CA GLY A 12 -7.08 15.51 8.69
C GLY A 12 -6.20 15.34 7.46
N SER A 13 -6.21 16.31 6.54
CA SER A 13 -5.18 16.34 5.50
C SER A 13 -3.82 16.29 6.21
N ARG A 14 -3.01 15.25 5.96
CA ARG A 14 -1.56 15.27 6.28
C ARG A 14 -0.82 15.63 5.00
N PRO A 15 -0.90 16.89 4.53
CA PRO A 15 -0.12 17.34 3.38
C PRO A 15 1.39 17.22 3.66
N GLU A 16 1.77 17.22 4.94
CA GLU A 16 3.17 17.11 5.38
C GLU A 16 3.87 15.81 4.94
N ARG A 17 3.18 14.67 4.90
CA ARG A 17 3.84 13.38 4.62
C ARG A 17 4.28 13.21 3.17
N GLY A 18 3.47 13.71 2.23
CA GLY A 18 3.76 13.62 0.79
C GLY A 18 4.93 14.52 0.37
N ARG A 19 5.25 15.56 1.15
CA ARG A 19 6.31 16.52 0.81
C ARG A 19 7.68 15.85 0.67
N PHE A 20 7.99 14.83 1.47
CA PHE A 20 9.28 14.15 1.38
C PHE A 20 9.43 13.32 0.10
N ALA A 21 8.33 12.73 -0.39
CA ALA A 21 8.34 12.02 -1.68
C ALA A 21 8.44 13.03 -2.83
N LEU A 22 7.68 14.13 -2.76
CA LEU A 22 7.70 15.20 -3.77
C LEU A 22 9.06 15.93 -3.82
N SER A 23 9.73 16.08 -2.68
CA SER A 23 11.07 16.67 -2.61
C SER A 23 12.19 15.66 -2.92
N GLY A 24 11.87 14.40 -3.24
CA GLY A 24 12.85 13.34 -3.47
C GLY A 24 13.67 12.93 -2.24
N ARG A 25 13.29 13.37 -1.04
CA ARG A 25 13.98 13.03 0.22
C ARG A 25 13.76 11.57 0.60
N ILE A 26 12.65 10.98 0.18
CA ILE A 26 12.38 9.55 0.28
C ILE A 26 11.93 9.02 -1.07
N ASP A 27 12.27 7.77 -1.36
CA ASP A 27 11.76 7.03 -2.51
C ASP A 27 10.73 6.01 -2.01
N PRO A 28 9.42 6.35 -2.06
CA PRO A 28 8.37 5.44 -1.62
C PRO A 28 8.23 4.23 -2.55
N GLY A 29 8.82 4.25 -3.76
CA GLY A 29 8.76 3.12 -4.69
C GLY A 29 9.51 1.88 -4.20
N LYS A 30 10.53 2.06 -3.35
CA LYS A 30 11.36 0.96 -2.82
C LYS A 30 10.62 0.00 -1.90
N VAL A 31 9.42 0.36 -1.44
CA VAL A 31 8.62 -0.54 -0.61
C VAL A 31 7.96 -1.63 -1.44
N PHE A 32 7.85 -1.49 -2.76
CA PHE A 32 7.27 -2.50 -3.63
C PHE A 32 8.31 -3.57 -3.97
N ASP A 33 8.14 -4.74 -3.37
CA ASP A 33 9.04 -5.89 -3.54
C ASP A 33 8.54 -6.91 -4.58
N LEU A 34 7.24 -6.88 -4.92
CA LEU A 34 6.64 -7.77 -5.90
C LEU A 34 5.76 -7.00 -6.89
N THR A 35 5.95 -7.24 -8.19
CA THR A 35 5.12 -6.66 -9.27
C THR A 35 4.39 -7.76 -10.01
N LEU A 36 3.07 -7.61 -10.16
CA LEU A 36 2.19 -8.58 -10.83
C LEU A 36 1.24 -7.88 -11.81
N PRO A 37 0.69 -8.57 -12.82
CA PRO A 37 -0.39 -8.04 -13.63
C PRO A 37 -1.68 -7.89 -12.80
N LEU A 38 -2.56 -6.98 -13.18
CA LEU A 38 -3.82 -6.68 -12.50
C LEU A 38 -4.74 -7.91 -12.41
N GLU A 39 -4.64 -8.82 -13.37
CA GLU A 39 -5.38 -10.09 -13.36
C GLU A 39 -4.98 -11.01 -12.19
N GLN A 40 -3.80 -10.80 -11.59
CA GLN A 40 -3.25 -11.63 -10.51
C GLN A 40 -3.35 -10.96 -9.13
N VAL A 41 -4.34 -10.09 -8.91
CA VAL A 41 -4.60 -9.45 -7.60
C VAL A 41 -4.64 -10.45 -6.44
N ALA A 42 -5.28 -11.60 -6.64
CA ALA A 42 -5.40 -12.63 -5.62
C ALA A 42 -4.03 -13.16 -5.15
N GLU A 43 -3.09 -13.36 -6.08
CA GLU A 43 -1.73 -13.78 -5.76
C GLU A 43 -0.99 -12.68 -5.00
N GLY A 44 -1.21 -11.41 -5.36
CA GLY A 44 -0.64 -10.28 -4.65
C GLY A 44 -1.06 -10.25 -3.17
N TYR A 45 -2.33 -10.54 -2.88
CA TYR A 45 -2.83 -10.67 -1.51
C TYR A 45 -2.24 -11.89 -0.79
N ARG A 46 -2.20 -13.05 -1.46
CA ARG A 46 -1.64 -14.27 -0.88
C ARG A 46 -0.17 -14.11 -0.50
N ALA A 47 0.63 -13.50 -1.38
CA ALA A 47 2.04 -13.22 -1.12
C ALA A 47 2.23 -12.29 0.09
N MET A 48 1.35 -11.31 0.30
CA MET A 48 1.38 -10.44 1.48
C MET A 48 0.97 -11.18 2.77
N ASP A 49 -0.05 -12.03 2.70
CA ASP A 49 -0.53 -12.83 3.83
C ASP A 49 0.53 -13.84 4.31
N GLU A 50 1.16 -14.54 3.36
CA GLU A 50 2.23 -15.50 3.62
C GLU A 50 3.58 -14.83 3.93
N ARG A 51 3.61 -13.49 3.99
CA ARG A 51 4.82 -12.67 4.20
C ARG A 51 5.96 -12.94 3.21
N ARG A 52 5.60 -13.38 1.99
CA ARG A 52 6.53 -13.44 0.85
C ARG A 52 6.75 -12.06 0.23
N ALA A 53 5.78 -11.15 0.42
CA ALA A 53 5.83 -9.77 -0.05
C ALA A 53 5.46 -8.77 1.06
N ILE A 54 6.08 -7.59 1.06
CA ILE A 54 5.77 -6.47 1.97
C ILE A 54 4.70 -5.58 1.33
N LYS A 55 4.84 -5.26 0.05
CA LYS A 55 3.96 -4.40 -0.74
C LYS A 55 4.00 -4.84 -2.21
N THR A 56 2.84 -5.15 -2.76
CA THR A 56 2.69 -5.53 -4.17
C THR A 56 2.27 -4.35 -5.03
N LEU A 57 2.90 -4.24 -6.22
CA LEU A 57 2.53 -3.30 -7.27
C LEU A 57 1.78 -4.06 -8.37
N LEU A 58 0.57 -3.62 -8.69
CA LEU A 58 -0.20 -4.18 -9.80
C LEU A 58 -0.06 -3.28 -11.02
N LYS A 59 0.20 -3.90 -12.17
CA LYS A 59 0.24 -3.21 -13.47
C LYS A 59 -0.97 -3.62 -14.32
N PRO A 60 -1.63 -2.67 -15.00
CA PRO A 60 -2.72 -2.96 -15.94
C PRO A 60 -2.31 -3.97 -17.01
#